data_AF-A0A6G4XVH4-F1
#
_entry.id   AF-A0A6G4XVH4-F1
#
_cell.length_a   1.000
_cell.length_b   1.000
_cell.length_c   1.000
_cell.angle_alpha   90.00
_cell.angle_beta   90.00
_cell.angle_gamma   90.00
#
_symmetry.space_group_name_H-M   'P 1'
#
loop_
_entity.id
_entity.type
_entity.pdbx_description
1 polymer ?
#
loop_
_entity_poly.entity_id
_entity_poly.type
_entity_poly.pdbx_seq_one_letter_code
_entity_poly.pdbx_strand_id
1 'polypeptide(L)'
;MHEELLTIGRFARLCRLSVKQLRHYDEIGLLAPVRVDPATGYRYYAADQARDALTIALLRELDLPLAVIGETLTTAEPHVRAKILRSERDRLAARIRRDQGRLRMLTRVAEGLPSYEVTLAQEPGRHLTVVRATCAAADVGKAVGECVGRLMGVLGAAGLLRQGHLVR
;
A
#
# COMPACT_ATOMS: atom_id res chain seq x y z
N MET A 1 -23.22 -38.26 -2.97
CA MET A 1 -23.94 -37.11 -2.36
C MET A 1 -24.62 -36.40 -3.52
N HIS A 2 -25.95 -36.22 -3.48
CA HIS A 2 -26.66 -35.59 -4.59
C HIS A 2 -26.22 -34.13 -4.74
N GLU A 3 -25.68 -33.80 -5.90
CA GLU A 3 -25.24 -32.46 -6.28
C GLU A 3 -26.50 -31.59 -6.47
N GLU A 4 -26.92 -30.89 -5.42
CA GLU A 4 -28.05 -29.97 -5.51
C GLU A 4 -27.60 -28.75 -6.34
N LEU A 5 -27.80 -28.83 -7.66
CA LEU A 5 -27.53 -27.74 -8.57
C LEU A 5 -28.46 -26.56 -8.28
N LEU A 6 -27.86 -25.43 -7.95
CA LEU A 6 -28.55 -24.18 -7.62
C LEU A 6 -28.72 -23.35 -8.89
N THR A 7 -29.93 -22.80 -9.08
CA THR A 7 -30.15 -21.79 -10.12
C THR A 7 -29.29 -20.56 -9.84
N ILE A 8 -28.91 -19.82 -10.88
CA ILE A 8 -28.13 -18.58 -10.74
C ILE A 8 -28.72 -17.60 -9.71
N GLY A 9 -30.05 -17.50 -9.62
CA GLY A 9 -30.73 -16.64 -8.63
C GLY A 9 -30.58 -17.14 -7.19
N ARG A 10 -30.72 -18.45 -6.96
CA ARG A 10 -30.54 -19.05 -5.62
C ARG A 10 -29.08 -18.97 -5.18
N PHE A 11 -28.15 -19.25 -6.10
CA PHE A 11 -26.71 -19.16 -5.85
C PHE A 11 -26.26 -17.71 -5.56
N ALA A 12 -26.74 -16.75 -6.35
CA ALA A 12 -26.54 -15.31 -6.14
C ALA A 12 -26.91 -14.89 -4.71
N ARG A 13 -28.13 -15.25 -4.28
CA ARG A 13 -28.63 -14.92 -2.94
C ARG A 13 -27.79 -15.54 -1.82
N LEU A 14 -27.34 -16.78 -2.00
CA LEU A 14 -26.54 -17.50 -1.01
C LEU A 14 -25.13 -16.90 -0.86
N CYS A 15 -24.54 -16.48 -1.97
CA CYS A 15 -23.18 -15.91 -2.00
C CYS A 15 -23.16 -14.38 -1.86
N ARG A 16 -24.33 -13.74 -1.65
CA ARG A 16 -24.50 -12.27 -1.64
C ARG A 16 -23.95 -11.57 -2.89
N LEU A 17 -24.04 -12.25 -4.03
CA LEU A 17 -23.69 -11.71 -5.33
C LEU A 17 -24.96 -11.38 -6.11
N SER A 18 -24.88 -10.45 -7.04
CA SER A 18 -25.95 -10.23 -8.00
C SER A 18 -25.88 -11.28 -9.12
N VAL A 19 -27.03 -11.58 -9.73
CA VAL A 19 -27.09 -12.41 -10.95
C VAL A 19 -26.23 -11.82 -12.08
N LYS A 20 -26.17 -10.49 -12.16
CA LYS A 20 -25.32 -9.78 -13.14
C LYS A 20 -23.83 -10.06 -12.90
N GLN A 21 -23.37 -10.05 -11.64
CA GLN A 21 -21.99 -10.40 -11.31
C GLN A 21 -21.67 -11.84 -11.69
N LEU A 22 -22.54 -12.80 -11.40
CA LEU A 22 -22.32 -14.19 -11.77
C LEU A 22 -22.27 -14.40 -13.29
N ARG A 23 -23.13 -13.73 -14.06
CA ARG A 23 -23.04 -13.75 -15.53
C ARG A 23 -21.72 -13.18 -16.02
N HIS A 24 -21.30 -12.05 -15.44
CA HIS A 24 -20.03 -11.45 -15.80
C HIS A 24 -18.84 -12.36 -15.45
N TYR A 25 -18.87 -13.03 -14.29
CA TYR A 25 -17.80 -13.95 -13.87
C TYR A 25 -17.74 -15.21 -14.74
N ASP A 26 -18.88 -15.70 -15.20
CA ASP A 26 -18.94 -16.76 -16.21
C ASP A 26 -18.33 -16.28 -17.54
N GLU A 27 -18.75 -15.11 -18.05
CA GLU A 27 -18.26 -14.54 -19.32
C GLU A 27 -16.73 -14.36 -19.36
N ILE A 28 -16.12 -13.97 -18.24
CA ILE A 28 -14.66 -13.80 -18.13
C ILE A 28 -13.94 -15.08 -17.65
N GLY A 29 -14.66 -16.18 -17.42
CA GLY A 29 -14.10 -17.45 -16.95
C GLY A 29 -13.61 -17.44 -15.50
N LEU A 30 -13.98 -16.44 -14.70
CA LEU A 30 -13.60 -16.35 -13.29
C LEU A 30 -14.37 -17.32 -12.40
N LEU A 31 -15.65 -17.54 -12.71
CA LEU A 31 -16.50 -18.53 -12.03
C LEU A 31 -17.54 -19.06 -13.01
N ALA A 32 -17.20 -20.16 -13.69
CA ALA A 32 -18.10 -20.80 -14.64
C ALA A 32 -19.19 -21.64 -13.93
N PRO A 33 -20.43 -21.67 -14.43
CA PRO A 33 -21.45 -22.59 -13.95
C PRO A 33 -21.06 -24.04 -14.26
N VAL A 34 -21.41 -24.99 -13.38
CA VAL A 34 -21.19 -26.43 -13.65
C VAL A 34 -22.06 -26.90 -14.81
N ARG A 35 -23.22 -26.27 -15.03
CA ARG A 35 -24.11 -26.61 -16.14
C ARG A 35 -24.81 -25.38 -16.71
N VAL A 36 -24.86 -25.32 -18.03
CA VAL A 36 -25.73 -24.41 -18.78
C VAL A 36 -26.76 -25.25 -19.52
N ASP A 37 -28.05 -24.94 -19.34
CA ASP A 37 -29.12 -25.58 -20.09
C ASP A 37 -29.01 -25.19 -21.58
N PRO A 38 -28.85 -26.15 -22.51
CA PRO A 38 -28.67 -25.85 -23.93
C PRO A 38 -29.92 -25.28 -24.60
N ALA A 39 -31.12 -25.54 -24.08
CA ALA A 39 -32.37 -25.06 -24.66
C ALA A 39 -32.71 -23.63 -24.22
N THR A 40 -32.39 -23.27 -22.97
CA THR A 40 -32.81 -22.00 -22.37
C THR A 40 -31.66 -21.06 -22.04
N GLY A 41 -30.42 -21.54 -22.04
CA GLY A 41 -29.24 -20.80 -21.58
C GLY A 41 -29.19 -20.60 -20.06
N TYR A 42 -30.03 -21.30 -19.30
CA TYR A 42 -30.10 -21.14 -17.84
C TYR A 42 -28.86 -21.73 -17.16
N ARG A 43 -28.33 -21.01 -16.18
CA ARG A 43 -27.08 -21.35 -15.49
C ARG A 43 -27.33 -21.99 -14.15
N TYR A 44 -26.59 -23.07 -13.89
CA TYR A 44 -26.64 -23.85 -12.67
C TYR A 44 -25.26 -23.96 -12.05
N TYR A 45 -25.19 -23.73 -10.75
CA TYR A 45 -23.96 -23.75 -9.94
C TYR A 45 -24.07 -24.85 -8.89
N ALA A 46 -22.95 -25.50 -8.57
CA ALA A 46 -22.91 -26.45 -7.47
C ALA A 46 -22.68 -25.74 -6.14
N ALA A 47 -23.08 -26.39 -5.04
CA ALA A 47 -22.97 -25.80 -3.69
C ALA A 47 -21.51 -25.60 -3.25
N ASP A 48 -20.58 -26.42 -3.74
CA ASP A 48 -19.14 -26.33 -3.46
C ASP A 48 -18.49 -25.07 -4.06
N GLN A 49 -19.00 -24.56 -5.18
CA GLN A 49 -18.58 -23.30 -5.79
C GLN A 49 -18.87 -22.08 -4.90
N ALA A 50 -19.68 -22.22 -3.85
CA ALA A 50 -19.99 -21.12 -2.94
C ALA A 50 -18.74 -20.59 -2.22
N ARG A 51 -17.75 -21.45 -1.92
CA ARG A 51 -16.49 -21.02 -1.30
C ARG A 51 -15.73 -20.05 -2.23
N ASP A 52 -15.64 -20.37 -3.50
CA ASP A 52 -14.95 -19.54 -4.48
C ASP A 52 -15.71 -18.24 -4.74
N ALA A 53 -17.04 -18.31 -4.86
CA ALA A 53 -17.89 -17.13 -5.01
C ALA A 53 -17.76 -16.15 -3.83
N LEU A 54 -17.75 -16.65 -2.59
CA LEU A 54 -17.53 -15.83 -1.39
C LEU A 54 -16.11 -15.25 -1.35
N THR A 55 -15.11 -16.00 -1.81
CA THR A 55 -13.73 -15.52 -1.91
C THR A 55 -13.60 -14.39 -2.94
N ILE A 56 -14.24 -14.54 -4.11
CA ILE A 56 -14.30 -13.48 -5.13
C ILE A 56 -14.96 -12.22 -4.55
N ALA A 57 -16.08 -12.36 -3.84
CA ALA A 57 -16.78 -11.25 -3.23
C ALA A 57 -15.88 -10.49 -2.24
N LEU A 58 -15.23 -11.20 -1.32
CA LEU A 58 -14.33 -10.62 -0.32
C LEU A 58 -13.16 -9.87 -0.98
N LEU A 59 -12.50 -10.49 -1.97
CA LEU A 59 -11.36 -9.86 -2.64
C LEU A 59 -11.79 -8.65 -3.49
N ARG A 60 -13.01 -8.66 -4.04
CA ARG A 60 -13.58 -7.49 -4.73
C ARG A 60 -13.90 -6.34 -3.80
N GLU A 61 -14.36 -6.60 -2.57
CA GLU A 61 -14.56 -5.58 -1.54
C GLU A 61 -13.24 -4.88 -1.15
N LEU A 62 -12.11 -5.58 -1.32
CA LEU A 62 -10.77 -5.02 -1.12
C LEU A 62 -10.21 -4.30 -2.36
N ASP A 63 -11.04 -4.04 -3.38
CA ASP A 63 -10.67 -3.43 -4.66
C ASP A 63 -9.57 -4.18 -5.43
N LEU A 64 -9.41 -5.49 -5.22
CA LEU A 64 -8.49 -6.26 -6.05
C LEU A 64 -9.01 -6.37 -7.49
N PRO A 65 -8.12 -6.29 -8.50
CA PRO A 65 -8.48 -6.54 -9.89
C PRO A 65 -8.94 -7.98 -10.11
N LEU A 66 -9.95 -8.19 -10.95
CA LEU A 66 -10.49 -9.52 -11.27
C LEU A 66 -9.41 -10.50 -11.78
N ALA A 67 -8.42 -10.01 -12.51
CA ALA A 67 -7.29 -10.82 -12.98
C ALA A 67 -6.49 -11.43 -11.81
N VAL A 68 -6.21 -10.64 -10.77
CA VAL A 68 -5.48 -11.10 -9.57
C VAL A 68 -6.34 -12.07 -8.75
N ILE A 69 -7.64 -11.83 -8.69
CA ILE A 69 -8.59 -12.74 -8.05
C ILE A 69 -8.60 -14.09 -8.77
N GLY A 70 -8.67 -14.08 -10.11
CA GLY A 70 -8.59 -15.30 -10.92
C GLY A 70 -7.29 -16.07 -10.70
N GLU A 71 -6.15 -15.39 -10.74
CA GLU A 71 -4.84 -15.99 -10.45
C GLU A 71 -4.79 -16.59 -9.04
N THR A 72 -5.40 -15.92 -8.06
CA THR A 72 -5.47 -16.43 -6.68
C THR A 72 -6.33 -17.69 -6.58
N LEU A 73 -7.44 -17.78 -7.30
CA LEU A 73 -8.33 -18.93 -7.27
C LEU A 73 -7.77 -20.15 -8.01
N THR A 74 -7.10 -19.94 -9.15
CA THR A 74 -6.53 -21.04 -9.96
C THR A 74 -5.24 -21.61 -9.39
N THR A 75 -4.58 -20.87 -8.49
CA THR A 75 -3.33 -21.31 -7.85
C THR A 75 -3.61 -22.35 -6.75
N ALA A 76 -3.22 -23.61 -7.01
CA ALA A 76 -3.39 -24.71 -6.08
C ALA A 76 -2.52 -24.56 -4.83
N GLU A 77 -1.26 -24.14 -5.01
CA GLU A 77 -0.25 -24.08 -3.97
C GLU A 77 -0.53 -22.95 -2.96
N PRO A 78 -0.77 -23.26 -1.67
CA PRO A 78 -1.11 -22.25 -0.67
C PRO A 78 -0.03 -21.17 -0.50
N HIS A 79 1.25 -21.54 -0.66
CA HIS A 79 2.37 -20.61 -0.52
C HIS A 79 2.43 -19.60 -1.67
N VAL A 80 2.06 -20.01 -2.89
CA VAL A 80 2.01 -19.14 -4.08
C VAL A 80 0.81 -18.19 -3.96
N ARG A 81 -0.38 -18.68 -3.60
CA ARG A 81 -1.54 -17.80 -3.31
C ARG A 81 -1.21 -16.74 -2.28
N ALA A 82 -0.59 -17.15 -1.18
CA ALA A 82 -0.22 -16.21 -0.11
C ALA A 82 0.81 -15.17 -0.60
N LYS A 83 1.68 -15.52 -1.56
CA LYS A 83 2.62 -14.58 -2.18
C LYS A 83 1.89 -13.54 -3.04
N ILE A 84 0.90 -13.95 -3.84
CA ILE A 84 0.06 -13.03 -4.64
C ILE A 84 -0.62 -12.02 -3.72
N LEU A 85 -1.32 -12.50 -2.68
CA LEU A 85 -2.02 -11.64 -1.74
C LEU A 85 -1.07 -10.71 -0.95
N ARG A 86 0.12 -11.19 -0.57
CA ARG A 86 1.14 -10.34 0.08
C ARG A 86 1.67 -9.26 -0.87
N SER A 87 1.85 -9.58 -2.15
CA SER A 87 2.24 -8.58 -3.17
C SER A 87 1.19 -7.47 -3.29
N GLU A 88 -0.09 -7.81 -3.34
CA GLU A 88 -1.17 -6.81 -3.38
C GLU A 88 -1.26 -5.99 -2.10
N ARG A 89 -1.09 -6.61 -0.93
CA ARG A 89 -0.97 -5.90 0.35
C ARG A 89 0.15 -4.87 0.30
N ASP A 90 1.32 -5.24 -0.21
CA ASP A 90 2.50 -4.35 -0.26
C ASP A 90 2.29 -3.20 -1.25
N ARG A 91 1.63 -3.46 -2.39
CA ARG A 91 1.21 -2.42 -3.34
C ARG A 91 0.23 -1.43 -2.71
N LEU A 92 -0.77 -1.93 -1.97
CA LEU A 92 -1.73 -1.10 -1.24
C LEU A 92 -1.04 -0.25 -0.16
N ALA A 93 -0.14 -0.85 0.63
CA ALA A 93 0.64 -0.14 1.65
C ALA A 93 1.54 0.95 1.03
N ALA A 94 2.14 0.70 -0.13
CA ALA A 94 2.91 1.70 -0.87
C ALA A 94 2.02 2.86 -1.37
N ARG A 95 0.80 2.56 -1.84
CA ARG A 95 -0.18 3.58 -2.24
C ARG A 95 -0.58 4.47 -1.06
N ILE A 96 -0.95 3.87 0.08
CA ILE A 96 -1.29 4.59 1.32
C ILE A 96 -0.16 5.54 1.73
N ARG A 97 1.10 5.08 1.74
CA ARG A 97 2.25 5.93 2.08
C ARG A 97 2.39 7.14 1.16
N ARG A 98 2.20 6.95 -0.16
CA ARG A 98 2.23 8.06 -1.12
C ARG A 98 1.10 9.04 -0.90
N ASP A 99 -0.12 8.55 -0.69
CA ASP A 99 -1.29 9.40 -0.52
C ASP A 99 -1.24 10.18 0.81
N GLN A 100 -0.72 9.57 1.88
CA GLN A 100 -0.39 10.30 3.12
C GLN A 100 0.64 11.41 2.87
N GLY A 101 1.63 11.19 2.02
CA GLY A 101 2.59 12.23 1.60
C GLY A 101 1.92 13.38 0.85
N ARG A 102 1.01 13.05 -0.08
CA ARG A 102 0.22 14.05 -0.83
C ARG A 102 -0.69 14.86 0.10
N LEU A 103 -1.36 14.21 1.05
CA LEU A 103 -2.19 14.88 2.05
C LEU A 103 -1.38 15.89 2.87
N ARG A 104 -0.19 15.51 3.35
CA ARG A 104 0.71 16.44 4.06
C ARG A 104 1.10 17.64 3.20
N MET A 105 1.33 17.44 1.90
CA MET A 105 1.65 18.53 0.99
C MET A 105 0.45 19.47 0.78
N LEU A 106 -0.75 18.92 0.59
CA LEU A 106 -1.97 19.72 0.45
C LEU A 106 -2.22 20.58 1.70
N THR A 107 -2.04 20.01 2.89
CA THR A 107 -2.13 20.76 4.16
C THR A 107 -1.11 21.91 4.19
N ARG A 108 0.16 21.63 3.85
CA ARG A 108 1.22 22.66 3.84
C ARG A 108 0.96 23.80 2.86
N VAL A 109 0.40 23.49 1.69
CA VAL A 109 0.03 24.50 0.70
C VAL A 109 -1.15 25.34 1.19
N ALA A 110 -2.15 24.71 1.82
CA ALA A 110 -3.32 25.42 2.36
C ALA A 110 -2.97 26.35 3.54
N GLU A 111 -2.02 25.95 4.39
CA GLU A 111 -1.53 26.76 5.52
C GLU A 111 -0.56 27.88 5.08
N GLY A 112 -0.19 27.92 3.80
CA GLY A 112 0.83 28.81 3.26
C GLY A 112 2.22 28.17 3.31
N LEU A 113 2.95 28.27 2.21
CA LEU A 113 4.36 27.91 2.21
C LEU A 113 5.11 28.93 3.06
N PRO A 114 6.07 28.51 3.91
CA PRO A 114 6.86 29.45 4.69
C PRO A 114 7.58 30.41 3.75
N SER A 115 7.19 31.68 3.78
CA SER A 115 7.95 32.76 3.17
C SER A 115 9.10 33.08 4.11
N TYR A 116 10.29 32.61 3.80
CA TYR A 116 11.49 33.12 4.44
C TYR A 116 11.83 34.46 3.78
N GLU A 117 11.92 35.53 4.57
CA GLU A 117 12.53 36.76 4.08
C GLU A 117 14.02 36.46 3.87
N VAL A 118 14.42 36.30 2.61
CA VAL A 118 15.81 36.01 2.25
C VAL A 118 16.57 37.33 2.23
N THR A 119 17.41 37.54 3.23
CA THR A 119 18.35 38.66 3.27
C THR A 119 19.74 38.20 2.88
N LEU A 120 20.44 39.03 2.09
CA LEU A 120 21.85 38.82 1.80
C LEU A 120 22.67 39.52 2.89
N ALA A 121 23.41 38.75 3.67
CA ALA A 121 24.36 39.26 4.67
C ALA A 121 25.79 38.84 4.30
N GLN A 122 26.74 39.75 4.50
CA GLN A 122 28.17 39.45 4.41
C GLN A 122 28.68 39.16 5.83
N GLU A 123 29.07 37.92 6.08
CA GLU A 123 29.63 37.49 7.35
C GLU A 123 31.17 37.60 7.31
N PRO A 124 31.82 38.15 8.35
CA PRO A 124 33.27 38.16 8.43
C PRO A 124 33.83 36.72 8.48
N GLY A 125 35.03 36.52 7.95
CA GLY A 125 35.71 35.22 7.98
C GLY A 125 35.83 34.68 9.41
N ARG A 126 35.30 33.47 9.64
CA ARG A 126 35.31 32.78 10.94
C ARG A 126 35.90 31.38 10.79
N HIS A 127 36.71 30.97 11.76
CA HIS A 127 37.21 29.61 11.83
C HIS A 127 36.09 28.67 12.31
N LEU A 128 35.74 27.69 11.49
CA LEU A 128 34.72 26.69 11.80
C LEU A 128 35.35 25.30 11.82
N THR A 129 34.94 24.49 12.80
CA THR A 129 35.19 23.04 12.76
C THR A 129 33.97 22.38 12.14
N VAL A 130 34.17 21.60 11.08
CA VAL A 130 33.07 21.01 10.31
C VAL A 130 33.23 19.50 10.26
N VAL A 131 32.13 18.79 10.51
CA VAL A 131 32.01 17.35 10.25
C VAL A 131 30.98 17.18 9.13
N ARG A 132 31.30 16.35 8.15
CA ARG A 132 30.42 16.03 7.03
C ARG A 132 29.90 14.60 7.13
N ALA A 133 28.67 14.39 6.68
CA ALA A 133 28.12 13.09 6.36
C ALA A 133 27.32 13.17 5.06
N THR A 134 27.23 12.05 4.36
CA THR A 134 26.34 11.84 3.22
C THR A 134 25.28 10.84 3.63
N CYS A 135 24.00 11.18 3.48
CA CYS A 135 22.89 10.34 3.86
C CYS A 135 21.70 10.52 2.90
N ALA A 136 20.76 9.59 2.91
CA ALA A 136 19.48 9.79 2.23
C ALA A 136 18.66 10.86 2.96
N ALA A 137 17.77 11.56 2.25
CA ALA A 137 16.92 12.61 2.83
C ALA A 137 16.11 12.14 4.05
N ALA A 138 15.72 10.86 4.07
CA ALA A 138 14.99 10.25 5.19
C ALA A 138 15.84 10.09 6.46
N ASP A 139 17.17 10.03 6.33
CA ASP A 139 18.11 9.76 7.42
C ASP A 139 18.80 11.02 7.95
N VAL A 140 18.43 12.20 7.45
CA VAL A 140 19.08 13.48 7.81
C VAL A 140 19.11 13.68 9.32
N GLY A 141 18.01 13.40 10.04
CA GLY A 141 17.98 13.55 11.49
C GLY A 141 18.99 12.66 12.22
N LYS A 142 19.13 11.40 11.79
CA LYS A 142 20.12 10.45 12.34
C LYS A 142 21.54 10.91 12.02
N ALA A 143 21.81 11.25 10.76
CA ALA A 143 23.12 11.69 10.31
C ALA A 143 23.57 12.99 11.00
N VAL A 144 22.64 13.94 11.25
CA VAL A 144 22.92 15.15 12.02
C VAL A 144 23.32 14.79 13.45
N GLY A 145 22.57 13.90 14.12
CA GLY A 145 22.91 13.45 15.48
C GLY A 145 24.32 12.83 15.57
N GLU A 146 24.67 11.96 14.60
CA GLU A 146 26.00 11.35 14.52
C GLU A 146 27.10 12.40 14.24
N CYS A 147 26.85 13.37 13.36
CA CYS A 147 27.77 14.47 13.11
C CYS A 147 28.00 15.35 14.34
N VAL A 148 26.94 15.70 15.08
CA VAL A 148 27.04 16.48 16.31
C VAL A 148 27.86 15.72 17.35
N GLY A 149 27.59 14.42 17.54
CA GLY A 149 28.38 13.60 18.47
C GLY A 149 29.87 13.58 18.15
N ARG A 150 30.22 13.39 16.86
CA ARG A 150 31.62 13.44 16.40
C ARG A 150 32.25 14.81 16.60
N LEU A 151 31.53 15.88 16.24
CA LEU A 151 32.01 17.26 16.37
C LEU A 151 32.29 17.60 17.85
N MET A 152 31.37 17.24 18.76
CA MET A 152 31.53 17.48 20.19
C MET A 152 32.70 16.68 20.77
N GLY A 153 32.93 15.44 20.31
CA GLY A 153 34.10 14.65 20.70
C GLY A 153 35.42 15.32 20.30
N VAL A 154 35.52 15.80 19.06
CA VAL A 154 36.72 16.52 18.57
C VAL A 154 36.95 17.83 19.32
N LEU A 155 35.89 18.62 19.55
CA LEU A 155 35.98 19.86 20.30
C LEU A 155 36.35 19.64 21.77
N GLY A 156 35.85 18.56 22.38
CA GLY A 156 36.22 18.16 23.75
C GLY A 156 37.68 17.77 23.88
N ALA A 157 38.17 16.92 22.98
CA ALA A 157 39.58 16.50 22.97
C ALA A 157 40.56 17.67 22.72
N ALA A 158 40.14 18.67 21.95
CA ALA A 158 40.93 19.87 21.67
C ALA A 158 40.83 20.94 22.78
N GLY A 159 40.03 20.74 23.83
CA GLY A 159 39.81 21.74 24.88
C GLY A 159 39.03 22.98 24.41
N LEU A 160 38.31 22.88 23.30
CA LEU A 160 37.61 23.99 22.64
C LEU A 160 36.12 24.08 23.00
N LEU A 161 35.63 23.27 23.95
CA LEU A 161 34.28 23.39 24.48
C LEU A 161 34.15 24.65 25.34
N ARG A 162 33.84 25.80 24.70
CA ARG A 162 33.48 27.02 25.44
C ARG A 162 32.09 26.87 26.05
N GLN A 163 31.94 27.30 27.30
CA GLN A 163 30.63 27.41 27.95
C GLN A 163 29.73 28.37 27.15
N GLY A 164 28.64 27.79 26.64
CA GLY A 164 27.53 28.34 25.87
C GLY A 164 27.40 29.85 25.66
N HIS A 165 27.35 30.24 24.38
CA HIS A 165 26.41 31.26 23.93
C HIS A 165 25.57 30.67 22.78
N LEU A 166 24.41 30.11 23.14
CA LEU A 166 23.31 29.91 22.20
C LEU A 166 22.74 31.29 21.90
N VAL A 167 23.09 31.83 20.73
CA VAL A 167 22.41 33.01 20.18
C VAL A 167 20.99 32.58 19.82
N ARG A 168 20.03 33.33 20.36
CA ARG A 168 18.59 33.12 20.26
C ARG A 168 18.05 33.58 18.92
#